data_AF-A0A9E0T279-F1
#
_entry.id   AF-A0A9E0T279-F1
#
_cell.length_a   1.000
_cell.length_b   1.000
_cell.length_c   1.000
_cell.angle_alpha   90.00
_cell.angle_beta   90.00
_cell.angle_gamma   90.00
#
_symmetry.space_group_name_H-M   'P 1'
#
loop_
_entity.id
_entity.type
_entity.pdbx_description
1 polymer ?
#
loop_
_entity_poly.entity_id
_entity_poly.type
_entity_poly.pdbx_seq_one_letter_code
_entity_poly.pdbx_strand_id
1 'polypeptide(L)'
;MQGLILSDDVPREADTAAAAEEKNPFLLGLGERVRSLRSRRGMTRKATALAANISERHMANLEYGVGNVSMLVLLQVSQALQCSMAELIGDVTTSSPEWLMLRELLQGRDEVTLRKAREAIASLLGDNSGADASVRRGGRIALIGLRGAGKSTLGRMLADDLDFPFVELSHEIEKFAGCSISEIQGLYGQNAYRRYERRAVEEAIQIYPEAILATPGGLVSDAATFNLLLSHCTTVWLQADAEDHMKRVIAQGDMRPMADNKEAMEDLKAILVGRAPFYSKADYRLNTSDQPLGATFETLRNLVRTALEIAP
;
A
#
# COMPACT_ATOMS: atom_id res chain seq x y z
N MET A 1 -0.63 -57.11 60.29
CA MET A 1 -1.83 -56.42 59.78
C MET A 1 -1.63 -54.94 60.04
N GLN A 2 -1.52 -54.13 58.98
CA GLN A 2 -1.73 -52.66 58.86
C GLN A 2 -1.10 -51.65 59.86
N GLY A 3 -0.65 -50.53 59.28
CA GLY A 3 -0.36 -49.24 59.94
C GLY A 3 0.98 -48.65 59.44
N LEU A 4 1.06 -47.98 58.29
CA LEU A 4 0.67 -46.59 57.99
C LEU A 4 1.46 -45.54 58.79
N ILE A 5 2.60 -45.07 58.27
CA ILE A 5 3.12 -43.71 58.50
C ILE A 5 3.78 -43.21 57.20
N LEU A 6 3.22 -42.11 56.69
CA LEU A 6 3.72 -41.28 55.60
C LEU A 6 4.93 -40.45 56.06
N SER A 7 5.96 -40.36 55.22
CA SER A 7 6.95 -39.28 55.27
C SER A 7 7.38 -38.94 53.84
N ASP A 8 6.56 -38.13 53.15
CA ASP A 8 6.96 -37.40 51.95
C ASP A 8 7.56 -36.07 52.40
N ASP A 9 8.88 -36.03 52.57
CA ASP A 9 9.67 -34.79 52.56
C ASP A 9 10.26 -34.62 51.16
N VAL A 10 9.53 -33.91 50.30
CA VAL A 10 10.10 -33.23 49.14
C VAL A 10 9.67 -31.78 49.23
N PRO A 11 10.61 -30.82 49.39
CA PRO A 11 10.26 -29.41 49.38
C PRO A 11 9.71 -29.06 48.01
N ARG A 12 8.49 -28.51 47.97
CA ARG A 12 7.94 -27.85 46.79
C ARG A 12 8.85 -26.66 46.45
N GLU A 13 9.65 -26.81 45.40
CA GLU A 13 10.20 -25.68 44.65
C GLU A 13 9.02 -24.90 44.07
N ALA A 14 8.50 -23.98 44.87
CA ALA A 14 7.62 -22.93 44.43
C ALA A 14 8.42 -22.02 43.50
N ASP A 15 8.25 -22.24 42.20
CA ASP A 15 7.93 -21.19 41.24
C ASP A 15 8.85 -19.94 41.30
N THR A 16 10.16 -20.16 41.25
CA THR A 16 11.16 -19.10 41.02
C THR A 16 11.46 -18.94 39.53
N ALA A 17 10.42 -18.82 38.72
CA ALA A 17 10.52 -18.35 37.34
C ALA A 17 9.77 -17.01 37.20
N ALA A 18 10.25 -15.99 37.93
CA ALA A 18 10.03 -14.61 37.52
C ALA A 18 10.77 -14.39 36.20
N ALA A 19 10.15 -14.82 35.10
CA ALA A 19 10.52 -14.39 33.76
C ALA A 19 10.35 -12.87 33.77
N ALA A 20 11.46 -12.15 33.84
CA ALA A 20 11.48 -10.73 33.52
C ALA A 20 10.93 -10.61 32.10
N GLU A 21 9.66 -10.21 31.97
CA GLU A 21 9.03 -9.92 30.68
C GLU A 21 9.95 -8.98 29.92
N GLU A 22 10.59 -9.51 28.88
CA GLU A 22 11.40 -8.72 27.96
C GLU A 22 10.48 -7.63 27.41
N LYS A 23 10.73 -6.38 27.80
CA LYS A 23 9.83 -5.26 27.53
C LYS A 23 9.71 -5.08 26.02
N ASN A 24 8.48 -5.13 25.51
CA ASN A 24 8.23 -5.00 24.08
C ASN A 24 8.78 -3.65 23.55
N PRO A 25 9.68 -3.66 22.53
CA PRO A 25 10.30 -2.45 22.01
C PRO A 25 9.30 -1.39 21.51
N PHE A 26 8.16 -1.83 20.96
CA PHE A 26 7.11 -0.93 20.51
C PHE A 26 6.47 -0.18 21.68
N LEU A 27 6.18 -0.87 22.77
CA LEU A 27 5.60 -0.28 23.99
C LEU A 27 6.57 0.68 24.67
N LEU A 28 7.87 0.36 24.68
CA LEU A 28 8.92 1.26 25.15
C LEU A 28 8.94 2.56 24.33
N GLY A 29 8.98 2.45 22.99
CA GLY A 29 8.95 3.60 22.11
C GLY A 29 7.68 4.43 22.26
N LEU A 30 6.52 3.79 22.45
CA LEU A 30 5.26 4.47 22.74
C LEU A 30 5.34 5.28 24.04
N GLY A 31 5.87 4.67 25.11
CA GLY A 31 6.04 5.32 26.41
C GLY A 31 6.97 6.54 26.35
N GLU A 32 8.06 6.45 25.59
CA GLU A 32 8.98 7.57 25.35
C GLU A 32 8.30 8.72 24.59
N ARG A 33 7.52 8.41 23.55
CA ARG A 33 6.75 9.41 22.79
C ARG A 33 5.72 10.12 23.67
N VAL A 34 4.95 9.37 24.47
CA VAL A 34 4.00 9.93 25.44
C VAL A 34 4.70 10.89 26.40
N ARG A 35 5.85 10.51 26.94
CA ARG A 35 6.65 11.35 27.86
C ARG A 35 7.16 12.61 27.17
N SER A 36 7.64 12.50 25.94
CA SER A 36 8.14 13.62 25.14
C SER A 36 7.02 14.61 24.82
N LEU A 37 5.86 14.13 24.34
CA LEU A 37 4.68 14.96 24.08
C LEU A 37 4.20 15.68 25.33
N ARG A 38 4.12 14.96 26.45
CA ARG A 38 3.75 15.53 27.74
C ARG A 38 4.71 16.65 28.16
N SER A 39 6.01 16.43 28.01
CA SER A 39 7.06 17.42 28.31
C SER A 39 6.93 18.67 27.43
N ARG A 40 6.75 18.50 26.11
CA ARG A 40 6.54 19.61 25.17
C ARG A 40 5.30 20.45 25.48
N ARG A 41 4.26 19.82 26.03
CA ARG A 41 3.01 20.48 26.46
C ARG A 41 3.09 21.06 27.89
N GLY A 42 4.23 20.94 28.57
CA GLY A 42 4.41 21.45 29.94
C GLY A 42 3.56 20.73 30.99
N MET A 43 3.09 19.51 30.72
CA MET A 43 2.19 18.79 31.61
C MET A 43 2.95 17.86 32.58
N THR A 44 2.48 17.76 33.82
CA THR A 44 2.94 16.73 34.75
C THR A 44 2.22 15.41 34.49
N ARG A 45 2.82 14.28 34.88
CA ARG A 45 2.18 12.96 34.73
C ARG A 45 0.80 12.93 35.40
N LYS A 46 0.69 13.48 36.62
CA LYS A 46 -0.56 13.62 37.36
C LYS A 46 -1.59 14.47 36.62
N ALA A 47 -1.18 15.61 36.07
CA ALA A 47 -2.08 16.48 35.31
C ALA A 47 -2.60 15.79 34.03
N THR A 48 -1.73 15.08 33.30
CA THR A 48 -2.13 14.31 32.12
C THR A 48 -3.05 13.15 32.47
N ALA A 49 -2.76 12.40 33.55
CA ALA A 49 -3.61 11.31 34.01
C ALA A 49 -5.03 11.79 34.37
N LEU A 50 -5.11 12.92 35.09
CA LEU A 50 -6.39 13.56 35.43
C LEU A 50 -7.15 13.99 34.17
N ALA A 51 -6.47 14.66 33.23
CA ALA A 51 -7.08 15.11 31.97
C ALA A 51 -7.54 13.94 31.08
N ALA A 52 -6.82 12.82 31.10
CA ALA A 52 -7.16 11.60 30.36
C ALA A 52 -8.15 10.68 31.12
N ASN A 53 -8.61 11.06 32.32
CA ASN A 53 -9.47 10.24 33.17
C ASN A 53 -8.92 8.83 33.46
N ILE A 54 -7.61 8.74 33.73
CA ILE A 54 -6.92 7.50 34.12
C ILE A 54 -6.13 7.69 35.41
N SER A 55 -5.75 6.58 36.06
CA SER A 55 -4.89 6.67 37.25
C SER A 55 -3.46 7.07 36.88
N GLU A 56 -2.78 7.79 37.78
CA GLU A 56 -1.38 8.17 37.59
C GLU A 56 -0.46 6.93 37.47
N ARG A 57 -0.82 5.82 38.12
CA ARG A 57 -0.15 4.52 37.95
C ARG A 57 -0.29 3.97 36.53
N HIS A 58 -1.47 4.05 35.93
CA HIS A 58 -1.65 3.64 34.53
C HIS A 58 -0.87 4.53 33.57
N MET A 59 -0.84 5.84 33.81
CA MET A 59 -0.01 6.77 33.05
C MET A 59 1.48 6.47 33.19
N ALA A 60 1.94 6.09 34.39
CA ALA A 60 3.32 5.67 34.61
C ALA A 60 3.65 4.38 33.85
N ASN A 61 2.78 3.36 33.93
CA ASN A 61 2.97 2.11 33.19
C ASN A 61 3.05 2.34 31.68
N LEU A 62 2.18 3.19 31.13
CA LEU A 62 2.23 3.61 29.73
C LEU A 62 3.58 4.26 29.40
N GLU A 63 4.04 5.23 30.18
CA GLU A 63 5.34 5.88 29.96
C GLU A 63 6.55 4.96 30.13
N TYR A 64 6.42 3.89 30.92
CA TYR A 64 7.46 2.88 31.11
C TYR A 64 7.37 1.74 30.08
N GLY A 65 6.36 1.74 29.21
CA GLY A 65 6.13 0.69 28.22
C GLY A 65 5.78 -0.67 28.86
N VAL A 66 5.11 -0.65 30.02
CA VAL A 66 4.75 -1.85 30.79
C VAL A 66 3.28 -2.18 30.59
N GLY A 67 3.01 -3.39 30.10
CA GLY A 67 1.67 -3.91 29.85
C GLY A 67 1.01 -3.35 28.59
N ASN A 68 0.02 -4.07 28.08
CA ASN A 68 -0.77 -3.61 26.94
C ASN A 68 -1.77 -2.54 27.38
N VAL A 69 -1.71 -1.37 26.75
CA VAL A 69 -2.65 -0.28 27.00
C VAL A 69 -3.81 -0.40 26.03
N SER A 70 -5.04 -0.24 26.53
CA SER A 70 -6.23 -0.30 25.67
C SER A 70 -6.25 0.88 24.69
N MET A 71 -6.79 0.64 23.48
CA MET A 71 -6.93 1.70 22.47
C MET A 71 -7.78 2.89 22.96
N LEU A 72 -8.77 2.65 23.83
CA LEU A 72 -9.59 3.71 24.40
C LEU A 72 -8.79 4.59 25.37
N VAL A 73 -7.91 3.99 26.17
CA VAL A 73 -6.99 4.76 27.04
C VAL A 73 -6.01 5.56 26.19
N LEU A 74 -5.46 4.98 25.12
CA LEU A 74 -4.60 5.74 24.19
C LEU A 74 -5.36 6.92 23.55
N LEU A 75 -6.62 6.73 23.19
CA LEU A 75 -7.47 7.81 22.66
C LEU A 75 -7.65 8.93 23.68
N GLN A 76 -7.97 8.60 24.93
CA GLN A 76 -8.10 9.59 26.01
C GLN A 76 -6.79 10.34 26.28
N VAL A 77 -5.66 9.63 26.30
CA VAL A 77 -4.34 10.23 26.46
C VAL A 77 -4.01 11.15 25.28
N SER A 78 -4.35 10.77 24.04
CA SER A 78 -4.14 11.63 22.86
C SER A 78 -4.94 12.94 22.95
N GLN A 79 -6.19 12.87 23.44
CA GLN A 79 -7.04 14.04 23.65
C GLN A 79 -6.49 14.94 24.77
N ALA A 80 -6.06 14.34 25.88
CA ALA A 80 -5.45 15.07 26.99
C ALA A 80 -4.15 15.77 26.58
N LEU A 81 -3.36 15.15 25.70
CA LEU A 81 -2.14 15.72 25.12
C LEU A 81 -2.43 16.61 23.90
N GLN A 82 -3.69 16.75 23.50
CA GLN A 82 -4.13 17.51 22.33
C GLN A 82 -3.37 17.14 21.05
N CYS A 83 -3.07 15.86 20.87
CA CYS A 83 -2.38 15.32 19.71
C CYS A 83 -3.26 14.29 19.00
N SER A 84 -2.89 13.94 17.78
CA SER A 84 -3.56 12.87 17.05
C SER A 84 -3.13 11.48 17.55
N MET A 85 -3.99 10.48 17.36
CA MET A 85 -3.64 9.07 17.65
C MET A 85 -2.39 8.59 16.90
N ALA A 86 -2.22 9.00 15.64
CA ALA A 86 -1.03 8.63 14.87
C ALA A 86 0.25 9.30 15.41
N GLU A 87 0.16 10.52 15.95
CA GLU A 87 1.30 11.19 16.62
C GLU A 87 1.67 10.48 17.93
N LEU A 88 0.66 10.04 18.69
CA LEU A 88 0.86 9.29 19.93
C LEU A 88 1.51 7.92 19.66
N ILE A 89 0.92 7.15 18.74
CA ILE A 89 1.39 5.80 18.39
C ILE A 89 2.77 5.87 17.73
N GLY A 90 2.98 6.87 16.88
CA GLY A 90 4.22 7.11 16.16
C GLY A 90 4.37 6.25 14.91
N ASP A 91 4.84 6.88 13.84
CA ASP A 91 5.35 6.30 12.61
C ASP A 91 6.47 7.19 12.03
N VAL A 92 6.89 6.95 10.79
CA VAL A 92 7.89 7.79 10.11
C VAL A 92 7.48 9.27 10.07
N THR A 93 6.19 9.58 9.93
CA THR A 93 5.66 10.97 9.87
C THR A 93 5.74 11.71 11.21
N THR A 94 6.17 11.03 12.28
CA THR A 94 6.32 11.60 13.63
C THR A 94 7.77 11.63 14.10
N SER A 95 8.70 11.17 13.26
CA SER A 95 10.11 10.97 13.60
C SER A 95 10.91 12.27 13.69
N SER A 96 10.50 13.34 13.00
CA SER A 96 11.19 14.64 12.99
C SER A 96 10.21 15.81 13.02
N PRO A 97 10.64 17.01 13.47
CA PRO A 97 9.83 18.23 13.40
C PRO A 97 9.36 18.57 11.98
N GLU A 98 10.22 18.39 10.97
CA GLU A 98 9.87 18.67 9.57
C GLU A 98 8.73 17.77 9.08
N TRP A 99 8.74 16.49 9.44
CA TRP A 99 7.63 15.59 9.10
C TRP A 99 6.31 16.02 9.74
N LEU A 100 6.36 16.50 11.00
CA LEU A 100 5.18 17.02 11.69
C LEU A 100 4.64 18.27 11.00
N MET A 101 5.52 19.20 10.60
CA MET A 101 5.13 20.41 9.87
C MET A 101 4.52 20.07 8.50
N LEU A 102 5.12 19.15 7.74
CA LEU A 102 4.56 18.68 6.47
C LEU A 102 3.17 18.05 6.65
N ARG A 103 3.02 17.24 7.69
CA ARG A 103 1.74 16.60 8.01
C ARG A 103 0.66 17.64 8.35
N GLU A 104 1.00 18.65 9.15
CA GLU A 104 0.07 19.75 9.49
C GLU A 104 -0.37 20.52 8.23
N LEU A 105 0.55 20.79 7.30
CA LEU A 105 0.24 21.47 6.04
C LEU A 105 -0.76 20.68 5.17
N LEU A 106 -0.60 19.36 5.13
CA LEU A 106 -1.39 18.44 4.31
C LEU A 106 -2.70 17.99 4.99
N GLN A 107 -2.81 18.12 6.32
CA GLN A 107 -3.97 17.67 7.06
C GLN A 107 -5.23 18.46 6.68
N GLY A 108 -6.33 17.74 6.43
CA GLY A 108 -7.64 18.34 6.12
C GLY A 108 -7.76 18.94 4.72
N ARG A 109 -6.76 18.76 3.84
CA ARG A 109 -6.82 19.19 2.44
C ARG A 109 -7.66 18.21 1.61
N ASP A 110 -8.30 18.71 0.55
CA ASP A 110 -9.06 17.88 -0.38
C ASP A 110 -8.13 17.05 -1.30
N GLU A 111 -8.68 16.01 -1.94
CA GLU A 111 -7.93 15.11 -2.82
C GLU A 111 -7.27 15.82 -3.99
N VAL A 112 -7.86 16.93 -4.46
CA VAL A 112 -7.31 17.74 -5.56
C VAL A 112 -6.06 18.49 -5.10
N THR A 113 -6.09 19.11 -3.92
CA THR A 113 -4.93 19.80 -3.35
C THR A 113 -3.83 18.81 -2.98
N LEU A 114 -4.18 17.67 -2.38
CA LEU A 114 -3.21 16.62 -2.05
C LEU A 114 -2.53 16.06 -3.31
N ARG A 115 -3.27 15.91 -4.42
CA ARG A 115 -2.70 15.53 -5.71
C ARG A 115 -1.66 16.55 -6.19
N LYS A 116 -1.98 17.85 -6.16
CA LYS A 116 -1.06 18.92 -6.56
C LYS A 116 0.20 18.94 -5.69
N ALA A 117 0.05 18.78 -4.37
CA ALA A 117 1.18 18.71 -3.44
C ALA A 117 2.08 17.52 -3.75
N ARG A 118 1.50 16.33 -3.97
CA ARG A 118 2.24 15.13 -4.37
C ARG A 118 3.02 15.34 -5.67
N GLU A 119 2.39 15.92 -6.69
CA GLU A 119 3.03 16.21 -7.99
C GLU A 119 4.18 17.20 -7.86
N ALA A 120 4.01 18.26 -7.05
CA ALA A 120 5.07 19.23 -6.78
C ALA A 120 6.25 18.61 -6.03
N ILE A 121 5.99 17.81 -4.98
CA ILE A 121 7.03 17.11 -4.23
C ILE A 121 7.76 16.10 -5.13
N ALA A 122 7.04 15.33 -5.94
CA ALA A 122 7.64 14.40 -6.90
C ALA A 122 8.54 15.13 -7.91
N SER A 123 8.12 16.30 -8.39
CA SER A 123 8.95 17.11 -9.28
C SER A 123 10.17 17.70 -8.60
N LEU A 124 10.09 18.04 -7.31
CA LEU A 124 11.18 18.65 -6.55
C LEU A 124 12.22 17.61 -6.10
N LEU A 125 11.76 16.42 -5.73
CA LEU A 125 12.60 15.32 -5.23
C LEU A 125 13.07 14.36 -6.33
N GLY A 126 12.42 14.34 -7.49
CA GLY A 126 12.86 13.57 -8.65
C GLY A 126 14.15 14.15 -9.23
N ASP A 127 15.08 13.29 -9.62
CA ASP A 127 16.42 13.65 -10.12
C ASP A 127 16.39 14.87 -11.05
N ASN A 128 17.25 15.84 -10.70
CA ASN A 128 17.54 17.10 -11.40
C ASN A 128 18.07 16.86 -12.83
N SER A 129 17.19 16.43 -13.73
CA SER A 129 17.31 16.72 -15.15
C SER A 129 16.18 17.70 -15.46
N GLY A 130 16.49 18.89 -15.96
CA GLY A 130 15.51 19.90 -16.40
C GLY A 130 14.66 19.47 -17.60
N ALA A 131 14.33 18.19 -17.68
CA ALA A 131 13.46 17.57 -18.64
C ALA A 131 12.00 17.79 -18.20
N ASP A 132 11.22 18.32 -19.13
CA ASP A 132 9.78 18.45 -19.07
C ASP A 132 9.13 17.10 -18.66
N ALA A 133 7.97 17.14 -18.01
CA ALA A 133 7.26 15.94 -17.57
C ALA A 133 6.94 15.02 -18.77
N SER A 134 6.76 15.59 -19.96
CA SER A 134 6.64 14.90 -21.25
C SER A 134 7.88 14.05 -21.57
N VAL A 135 9.08 14.63 -21.43
CA VAL A 135 10.38 13.98 -21.67
C VAL A 135 10.67 12.90 -20.62
N ARG A 136 10.26 13.09 -19.36
CA ARG A 136 10.42 12.09 -18.28
C ARG A 136 9.54 10.86 -18.46
N ARG A 137 8.35 11.02 -19.05
CA ARG A 137 7.45 9.90 -19.32
C ARG A 137 7.87 9.11 -20.57
N GLY A 138 8.51 9.75 -21.54
CA GLY A 138 8.94 9.09 -22.79
C GLY A 138 7.77 8.44 -23.52
N GLY A 139 8.03 7.61 -24.53
CA GLY A 139 7.00 6.85 -25.23
C GLY A 139 6.47 5.64 -24.44
N ARG A 140 6.47 5.69 -23.10
CA ARG A 140 6.01 4.58 -22.25
C ARG A 140 4.55 4.74 -21.87
N ILE A 141 3.77 3.70 -22.13
CA ILE A 141 2.34 3.64 -21.83
C ILE A 141 2.10 2.49 -20.88
N ALA A 142 1.62 2.78 -19.68
CA ALA A 142 1.28 1.78 -18.69
C ALA A 142 -0.23 1.57 -18.61
N LEU A 143 -0.67 0.35 -18.94
CA LEU A 143 -2.06 -0.07 -18.80
C LEU A 143 -2.27 -0.61 -17.38
N ILE A 144 -3.17 0.04 -16.63
CA ILE A 144 -3.53 -0.34 -15.26
C ILE A 144 -4.99 -0.77 -15.17
N GLY A 145 -5.29 -1.63 -14.21
CA GLY A 145 -6.64 -2.15 -13.97
C GLY A 145 -6.63 -3.59 -13.48
N LEU A 146 -7.76 -4.09 -13.00
CA LEU A 146 -7.85 -5.47 -12.50
C LEU A 146 -7.63 -6.52 -13.59
N ARG A 147 -7.32 -7.75 -13.19
CA ARG A 147 -7.28 -8.91 -14.10
C ARG A 147 -8.62 -9.01 -14.85
N GLY A 148 -8.58 -9.31 -16.14
CA GLY A 148 -9.78 -9.27 -17.00
C GLY A 148 -10.12 -7.87 -17.58
N ALA A 149 -9.42 -6.80 -17.21
CA ALA A 149 -9.62 -5.46 -17.83
C ALA A 149 -9.20 -5.39 -19.32
N GLY A 150 -8.60 -6.44 -19.89
CA GLY A 150 -8.13 -6.42 -21.28
C GLY A 150 -6.72 -5.86 -21.49
N LYS A 151 -5.95 -5.59 -20.42
CA LYS A 151 -4.56 -5.05 -20.50
C LYS A 151 -3.66 -5.80 -21.48
N SER A 152 -3.60 -7.12 -21.41
CA SER A 152 -2.70 -7.91 -22.26
C SER A 152 -3.15 -7.92 -23.72
N THR A 153 -4.47 -7.97 -23.98
CA THR A 153 -5.03 -7.97 -25.33
C THR A 153 -4.89 -6.60 -25.99
N LEU A 154 -5.40 -5.55 -25.34
CA LEU A 154 -5.33 -4.18 -25.87
C LEU A 154 -3.88 -3.67 -25.91
N GLY A 155 -3.05 -4.07 -24.94
CA GLY A 155 -1.64 -3.69 -24.91
C GLY A 155 -0.82 -4.28 -26.05
N ARG A 156 -1.04 -5.53 -26.44
CA ARG A 156 -0.39 -6.11 -27.63
C ARG A 156 -0.85 -5.42 -28.91
N MET A 157 -2.16 -5.20 -29.07
CA MET A 157 -2.67 -4.49 -30.24
C MET A 157 -2.08 -3.07 -30.35
N LEU A 158 -1.91 -2.38 -29.21
CA LEU A 158 -1.33 -1.04 -29.18
C LEU A 158 0.17 -1.05 -29.45
N ALA A 159 0.88 -2.07 -28.96
CA ALA A 159 2.29 -2.29 -29.24
C ALA A 159 2.53 -2.51 -30.74
N ASP A 160 1.70 -3.35 -31.38
CA ASP A 160 1.78 -3.62 -32.81
C ASP A 160 1.46 -2.36 -33.66
N ASP A 161 0.50 -1.53 -33.24
CA ASP A 161 0.14 -0.28 -33.95
C ASP A 161 1.21 0.82 -33.85
N LEU A 162 1.91 0.89 -32.71
CA LEU A 162 2.94 1.90 -32.44
C LEU A 162 4.36 1.43 -32.76
N ASP A 163 4.55 0.15 -33.14
CA ASP A 163 5.84 -0.51 -33.27
C ASP A 163 6.68 -0.44 -31.98
N PHE A 164 6.01 -0.53 -30.83
CA PHE A 164 6.63 -0.48 -29.50
C PHE A 164 6.72 -1.87 -28.88
N PRO A 165 7.72 -2.16 -28.03
CA PRO A 165 7.77 -3.42 -27.31
C PRO A 165 6.61 -3.53 -26.31
N PHE A 166 5.96 -4.68 -26.27
CA PHE A 166 4.98 -5.03 -25.24
C PHE A 166 5.67 -5.76 -24.07
N VAL A 167 5.58 -5.18 -22.87
CA VAL A 167 6.17 -5.75 -21.64
C VAL A 167 5.04 -6.05 -20.65
N GLU A 168 4.85 -7.33 -20.35
CA GLU A 168 3.92 -7.77 -19.32
C GLU A 168 4.68 -7.95 -18.01
N LEU A 169 4.47 -7.01 -17.07
CA LEU A 169 5.27 -6.95 -15.84
C LEU A 169 5.14 -8.21 -14.97
N SER A 170 4.03 -8.96 -15.06
CA SER A 170 3.93 -10.26 -14.38
C SER A 170 4.97 -11.26 -14.87
N HIS A 171 5.30 -11.26 -16.16
CA HIS A 171 6.35 -12.13 -16.69
C HIS A 171 7.75 -11.66 -16.29
N GLU A 172 7.99 -10.35 -16.24
CA GLU A 172 9.27 -9.82 -15.73
C GLU A 172 9.45 -10.16 -14.24
N ILE A 173 8.39 -10.09 -13.42
CA ILE A 173 8.43 -10.54 -12.02
C ILE A 173 8.86 -12.01 -11.91
N GLU A 174 8.25 -12.90 -12.68
CA GLU A 174 8.58 -14.33 -12.68
C GLU A 174 10.02 -14.58 -13.12
N LYS A 175 10.46 -13.86 -14.17
CA LYS A 175 11.84 -13.92 -14.66
C LYS A 175 12.85 -13.47 -13.61
N PHE A 176 12.59 -12.39 -12.89
CA PHE A 176 13.49 -11.92 -11.82
C PHE A 176 13.48 -12.83 -10.59
N ALA A 177 12.34 -13.44 -10.27
CA ALA A 177 12.22 -14.35 -9.13
C ALA A 177 12.72 -15.77 -9.45
N GLY A 178 12.81 -16.15 -10.73
CA GLY A 178 13.15 -17.50 -11.17
C GLY A 178 12.06 -18.54 -10.88
N CYS A 179 10.85 -18.10 -10.54
CA CYS A 179 9.70 -18.95 -10.20
C CYS A 179 8.39 -18.22 -10.51
N SER A 180 7.27 -18.95 -10.51
CA SER A 180 5.94 -18.40 -10.78
C SER A 180 5.46 -17.47 -9.68
N ILE A 181 4.54 -16.54 -10.00
CA ILE A 181 3.94 -15.65 -8.98
C ILE A 181 3.29 -16.43 -7.84
N SER A 182 2.65 -17.56 -8.14
CA SER A 182 2.05 -18.44 -7.14
C SER A 182 3.09 -18.99 -6.16
N GLU A 183 4.26 -19.41 -6.66
CA GLU A 183 5.37 -19.86 -5.82
C GLU A 183 5.98 -18.71 -5.01
N ILE A 184 6.10 -17.51 -5.58
CA ILE A 184 6.56 -16.33 -4.84
C ILE A 184 5.65 -16.09 -3.62
N GLN A 185 4.34 -16.08 -3.85
CA GLN A 185 3.36 -15.84 -2.80
C GLN A 185 3.32 -16.96 -1.76
N GLY A 186 3.45 -18.22 -2.19
CA GLY A 186 3.43 -19.39 -1.31
C GLY A 186 4.69 -19.56 -0.46
N LEU A 187 5.87 -19.28 -1.03
CA LEU A 187 7.17 -19.56 -0.38
C LEU A 187 7.77 -18.32 0.31
N TYR A 188 7.65 -17.14 -0.30
CA TYR A 188 8.34 -15.92 0.14
C TYR A 188 7.38 -14.83 0.64
N GLY A 189 6.07 -15.01 0.42
CA GLY A 189 5.03 -14.12 0.88
C GLY A 189 4.94 -12.79 0.14
N GLN A 190 4.00 -11.95 0.59
CA GLN A 190 3.63 -10.71 -0.10
C GLN A 190 4.77 -9.66 -0.15
N ASN A 191 5.57 -9.56 0.91
CA ASN A 191 6.67 -8.58 0.94
C ASN A 191 7.73 -8.88 -0.14
N ALA A 192 8.05 -10.16 -0.38
CA ALA A 192 8.96 -10.53 -1.44
C ALA A 192 8.37 -10.22 -2.82
N TYR A 193 7.08 -10.55 -3.03
CA TYR A 193 6.37 -10.19 -4.26
C TYR A 193 6.43 -8.69 -4.56
N ARG A 194 6.18 -7.83 -3.55
CA ARG A 194 6.26 -6.37 -3.73
C ARG A 194 7.65 -5.87 -4.12
N ARG A 195 8.71 -6.50 -3.60
CA ARG A 195 10.09 -6.16 -4.01
C ARG A 195 10.35 -6.51 -5.48
N TYR A 196 9.91 -7.68 -5.93
CA TYR A 196 10.03 -8.07 -7.34
C TYR A 196 9.15 -7.22 -8.26
N GLU A 197 7.92 -6.89 -7.83
CA GLU A 197 7.02 -6.00 -8.56
C GLU A 197 7.64 -4.61 -8.76
N ARG A 198 8.21 -4.03 -7.69
CA ARG A 198 8.92 -2.75 -7.78
C ARG A 198 10.11 -2.83 -8.74
N ARG A 199 10.96 -3.85 -8.59
CA ARG A 199 12.12 -4.07 -9.45
C ARG A 199 11.71 -4.19 -10.92
N ALA A 200 10.61 -4.88 -11.21
CA ALA A 200 10.13 -5.03 -12.58
C ALA A 200 9.73 -3.70 -13.23
N VAL A 201 9.14 -2.78 -12.46
CA VAL A 201 8.84 -1.43 -12.94
C VAL A 201 10.13 -0.63 -13.15
N GLU A 202 11.06 -0.66 -12.19
CA GLU A 202 12.35 0.06 -12.28
C GLU A 202 13.16 -0.38 -13.52
N GLU A 203 13.28 -1.70 -13.75
CA GLU A 203 14.01 -2.27 -14.89
C GLU A 203 13.30 -1.95 -16.22
N ALA A 204 11.96 -2.05 -16.27
CA ALA A 204 11.21 -1.71 -17.49
C ALA A 204 11.39 -0.23 -17.87
N ILE A 205 11.41 0.67 -16.89
CA ILE A 205 11.68 2.10 -17.08
C ILE A 205 13.12 2.32 -17.57
N GLN A 206 14.09 1.59 -17.05
CA GLN A 206 15.50 1.77 -17.43
C GLN A 206 15.83 1.22 -18.82
N ILE A 207 15.27 0.06 -19.16
CA ILE A 207 15.61 -0.68 -20.39
C ILE A 207 14.86 -0.10 -21.59
N TYR A 208 13.59 0.26 -21.41
CA TYR A 208 12.72 0.63 -22.53
C TYR A 208 12.42 2.14 -22.51
N PRO A 209 12.97 2.93 -23.46
CA PRO A 209 12.59 4.33 -23.62
C PRO A 209 11.14 4.49 -24.12
N GLU A 210 10.67 3.51 -24.89
CA GLU A 210 9.32 3.43 -25.46
C GLU A 210 8.81 1.99 -25.29
N ALA A 211 7.63 1.82 -24.71
CA ALA A 211 7.05 0.51 -24.44
C ALA A 211 5.59 0.59 -24.00
N ILE A 212 4.85 -0.49 -24.26
CA ILE A 212 3.53 -0.72 -23.68
C ILE A 212 3.66 -1.68 -22.50
N LEU A 213 3.41 -1.18 -21.29
CA LEU A 213 3.52 -1.94 -20.04
C LEU A 213 2.15 -2.43 -19.58
N ALA A 214 1.95 -3.74 -19.50
CA ALA A 214 0.80 -4.33 -18.81
C ALA A 214 1.14 -4.62 -17.35
N THR A 215 0.45 -3.93 -16.43
CA THR A 215 0.74 -4.02 -15.00
C THR A 215 -0.05 -5.12 -14.28
N PRO A 216 0.45 -5.69 -13.17
CA PRO A 216 -0.35 -6.55 -12.30
C PRO A 216 -1.48 -5.73 -11.66
N GLY A 217 -2.65 -6.34 -11.47
CA GLY A 217 -3.81 -5.63 -10.91
C GLY A 217 -3.58 -5.11 -9.49
N GLY A 218 -2.65 -5.70 -8.73
CA GLY A 218 -2.33 -5.30 -7.36
C GLY A 218 -1.33 -4.14 -7.24
N LEU A 219 -0.70 -3.70 -8.32
CA LEU A 219 0.42 -2.75 -8.28
C LEU A 219 0.03 -1.43 -7.60
N VAL A 220 -1.19 -0.96 -7.84
CA VAL A 220 -1.72 0.29 -7.26
C VAL A 220 -1.83 0.26 -5.73
N SER A 221 -1.77 -0.91 -5.11
CA SER A 221 -1.82 -1.05 -3.65
C SER A 221 -0.47 -0.76 -2.99
N ASP A 222 0.64 -0.70 -3.74
CA ASP A 222 1.92 -0.21 -3.25
C ASP A 222 2.17 1.22 -3.73
N ALA A 223 2.02 2.20 -2.83
CA ALA A 223 2.06 3.61 -3.19
C ALA A 223 3.42 4.05 -3.78
N ALA A 224 4.52 3.44 -3.34
CA ALA A 224 5.86 3.77 -3.84
C ALA A 224 6.01 3.34 -5.32
N THR A 225 5.70 2.08 -5.61
CA THR A 225 5.78 1.52 -6.97
C THR A 225 4.78 2.20 -7.91
N PHE A 226 3.57 2.51 -7.42
CA PHE A 226 2.59 3.21 -8.24
C PHE A 226 3.00 4.66 -8.55
N ASN A 227 3.60 5.39 -7.60
CA ASN A 227 4.14 6.72 -7.88
C ASN A 227 5.29 6.69 -8.89
N LEU A 228 6.15 5.66 -8.86
CA LEU A 228 7.19 5.46 -9.86
C LEU A 228 6.56 5.31 -11.26
N LEU A 229 5.54 4.45 -11.38
CA LEU A 229 4.81 4.25 -12.63
C LEU A 229 4.19 5.56 -13.15
N LEU A 230 3.48 6.31 -12.30
CA LEU A 230 2.83 7.59 -12.64
C LEU A 230 3.83 8.69 -13.05
N SER A 231 5.06 8.62 -12.57
CA SER A 231 6.10 9.63 -12.85
C SER A 231 6.84 9.36 -14.16
N HIS A 232 6.88 8.11 -14.60
CA HIS A 232 7.70 7.68 -15.76
C HIS A 232 6.89 7.12 -16.93
N CYS A 233 5.57 6.97 -16.81
CA CYS A 233 4.72 6.46 -17.89
C CYS A 233 3.48 7.34 -18.06
N THR A 234 2.96 7.39 -19.28
CA THR A 234 1.58 7.77 -19.53
C THR A 234 0.68 6.61 -19.10
N THR A 235 -0.22 6.85 -18.15
CA THR A 235 -1.03 5.79 -17.53
C THR A 235 -2.46 5.79 -18.04
N VAL A 236 -2.94 4.61 -18.45
CA VAL A 236 -4.33 4.41 -18.89
C VAL A 236 -4.99 3.37 -17.99
N TRP A 237 -6.03 3.79 -17.27
CA TRP A 237 -6.86 2.88 -16.51
C TRP A 237 -7.91 2.23 -17.40
N LEU A 238 -7.76 0.92 -17.63
CA LEU A 238 -8.76 0.09 -18.26
C LEU A 238 -9.80 -0.36 -17.24
N GLN A 239 -11.03 0.14 -17.40
CA GLN A 239 -12.19 -0.15 -16.58
C GLN A 239 -13.02 -1.26 -17.23
N ALA A 240 -13.59 -2.13 -16.41
CA ALA A 240 -14.63 -3.06 -16.83
C ALA A 240 -15.60 -3.24 -15.66
N ASP A 241 -16.83 -3.59 -16.00
CA ASP A 241 -17.81 -4.00 -15.02
C ASP A 241 -17.36 -5.30 -14.34
N ALA A 242 -17.78 -5.48 -13.09
CA ALA A 242 -17.36 -6.60 -12.26
C ALA A 242 -17.73 -7.95 -12.91
N GLU A 243 -18.90 -7.99 -13.54
CA GLU A 243 -19.43 -9.13 -14.28
C GLU A 243 -18.57 -9.48 -15.51
N ASP A 244 -18.00 -8.49 -16.19
CA ASP A 244 -17.14 -8.72 -17.36
C ASP A 244 -15.72 -9.10 -16.96
N HIS A 245 -15.19 -8.52 -15.88
CA HIS A 245 -13.96 -9.01 -15.24
C HIS A 245 -14.09 -10.50 -14.94
N MET A 246 -15.18 -10.90 -14.29
CA MET A 246 -15.44 -12.29 -13.91
C MET A 246 -15.48 -13.21 -15.13
N LYS A 247 -16.30 -12.89 -16.14
CA LYS A 247 -16.41 -13.67 -17.37
C LYS A 247 -15.05 -13.87 -18.06
N ARG A 248 -14.25 -12.80 -18.17
CA ARG A 248 -12.95 -12.83 -18.84
C ARG A 248 -11.91 -13.61 -18.03
N VAL A 249 -11.93 -13.51 -16.71
CA VAL A 249 -11.03 -14.27 -15.82
C VAL A 249 -11.33 -15.77 -15.90
N ILE A 250 -12.61 -16.16 -15.89
CA ILE A 250 -13.03 -17.55 -16.06
C ILE A 250 -12.59 -18.11 -17.42
N ALA A 251 -12.79 -17.34 -18.50
CA ALA A 251 -12.36 -17.74 -19.84
C ALA A 251 -10.84 -17.94 -19.96
N GLN A 252 -10.05 -17.30 -19.09
CA GLN A 252 -8.59 -17.45 -19.01
C GLN A 252 -8.14 -18.67 -18.17
N GLY A 253 -9.07 -19.51 -17.70
CA GLY A 253 -8.77 -20.72 -16.93
C GLY A 253 -8.41 -20.48 -15.47
N ASP A 254 -8.62 -19.26 -14.95
CA ASP A 254 -8.48 -18.97 -13.53
C ASP A 254 -9.79 -19.34 -12.83
N MET A 255 -9.80 -20.53 -12.22
CA MET A 255 -10.97 -21.16 -11.59
C MET A 255 -11.17 -20.71 -10.14
N ARG A 256 -10.30 -19.84 -9.59
CA ARG A 256 -10.49 -19.22 -8.26
C ARG A 256 -11.88 -18.62 -8.06
N PRO A 257 -12.55 -18.06 -9.07
CA PRO A 257 -13.91 -17.55 -8.93
C PRO A 257 -15.04 -18.60 -8.97
N MET A 258 -14.74 -19.90 -9.16
CA MET A 258 -15.75 -20.97 -9.21
C MET A 258 -16.07 -21.58 -7.85
N ALA A 259 -15.19 -21.43 -6.86
CA ALA A 259 -15.52 -21.73 -5.47
C ALA A 259 -16.32 -20.53 -4.92
N ASP A 260 -17.63 -20.71 -4.74
CA ASP A 260 -18.56 -19.72 -4.19
C ASP A 260 -18.75 -18.41 -5.00
N ASN A 261 -19.27 -18.56 -6.22
CA ASN A 261 -19.57 -17.50 -7.21
C ASN A 261 -20.20 -16.20 -6.62
N LYS A 262 -21.04 -16.28 -5.58
CA LYS A 262 -21.60 -15.07 -4.93
C LYS A 262 -20.56 -14.33 -4.07
N GLU A 263 -19.87 -15.03 -3.18
CA GLU A 263 -18.83 -14.44 -2.32
C GLU A 263 -17.65 -13.93 -3.16
N ALA A 264 -17.22 -14.72 -4.16
CA ALA A 264 -16.19 -14.29 -5.11
C ALA A 264 -16.57 -13.03 -5.90
N MET A 265 -17.86 -12.86 -6.24
CA MET A 265 -18.34 -11.66 -6.91
C MET A 265 -18.41 -10.46 -5.97
N GLU A 266 -18.86 -10.66 -4.73
CA GLU A 266 -18.85 -9.63 -3.69
C GLU A 266 -17.43 -9.16 -3.37
N ASP A 267 -16.47 -10.08 -3.25
CA ASP A 267 -15.05 -9.80 -3.06
C ASP A 267 -14.47 -9.01 -4.23
N LEU A 268 -14.78 -9.39 -5.47
CA LEU A 268 -14.33 -8.66 -6.65
C LEU A 268 -14.89 -7.22 -6.67
N LYS A 269 -16.17 -7.05 -6.29
CA LYS A 269 -16.77 -5.71 -6.13
C LYS A 269 -16.08 -4.91 -5.03
N ALA A 270 -15.79 -5.52 -3.89
CA ALA A 270 -15.05 -4.88 -2.80
C ALA A 270 -13.64 -4.45 -3.23
N ILE A 271 -12.92 -5.31 -3.97
CA ILE A 271 -11.59 -5.00 -4.52
C ILE A 271 -11.66 -3.84 -5.51
N LEU A 272 -12.66 -3.81 -6.40
CA LEU A 272 -12.88 -2.72 -7.34
C LEU A 272 -13.12 -1.40 -6.60
N VAL A 273 -14.02 -1.39 -5.62
CA VAL A 273 -14.32 -0.21 -4.79
C VAL A 273 -13.07 0.28 -4.05
N GLY A 274 -12.31 -0.64 -3.43
CA GLY A 274 -11.10 -0.30 -2.69
C GLY A 274 -9.94 0.21 -3.56
N ARG A 275 -9.83 -0.27 -4.81
CA ARG A 275 -8.75 0.14 -5.73
C ARG A 275 -9.11 1.29 -6.66
N ALA A 276 -10.39 1.58 -6.87
CA ALA A 276 -10.84 2.66 -7.74
C ALA A 276 -10.20 4.02 -7.38
N PRO A 277 -10.07 4.44 -6.11
CA PRO A 277 -9.39 5.70 -5.77
C PRO A 277 -7.94 5.75 -6.24
N PHE A 278 -7.22 4.63 -6.23
CA PHE A 278 -5.85 4.56 -6.73
C PHE A 278 -5.80 4.54 -8.26
N TYR A 279 -6.59 3.68 -8.92
CA TYR A 279 -6.64 3.68 -10.38
C TYR A 279 -7.09 5.03 -10.96
N SER A 280 -7.93 5.76 -10.23
CA SER A 280 -8.42 7.09 -10.61
C SER A 280 -7.30 8.14 -10.78
N LYS A 281 -6.10 7.88 -10.23
CA LYS A 281 -4.91 8.73 -10.35
C LYS A 281 -4.21 8.58 -11.71
N ALA A 282 -4.61 7.61 -12.54
CA ALA A 282 -4.13 7.51 -13.92
C ALA A 282 -4.44 8.78 -14.71
N ASP A 283 -3.63 9.04 -15.75
CA ASP A 283 -3.82 10.18 -16.63
C ASP A 283 -5.12 10.06 -17.44
N TYR A 284 -5.42 8.84 -17.87
CA TYR A 284 -6.56 8.52 -18.72
C TYR A 284 -7.38 7.35 -18.21
N ARG A 285 -8.64 7.29 -18.64
CA ARG A 285 -9.57 6.20 -18.33
C ARG A 285 -10.26 5.72 -19.59
N LEU A 286 -10.43 4.41 -19.71
CA LEU A 286 -11.13 3.78 -20.82
C LEU A 286 -12.01 2.65 -20.30
N ASN A 287 -13.31 2.73 -20.58
CA ASN A 287 -14.22 1.64 -20.28
C ASN A 287 -14.16 0.57 -21.40
N THR A 288 -13.92 -0.67 -21.00
CA THR A 288 -13.81 -1.84 -21.88
C THR A 288 -15.06 -2.71 -21.86
N SER A 289 -16.09 -2.34 -21.09
CA SER A 289 -17.40 -3.01 -21.05
C SER A 289 -18.42 -2.36 -21.99
N ASP A 290 -18.26 -1.07 -22.30
CA ASP A 290 -19.25 -0.31 -23.07
C ASP A 290 -19.29 -0.70 -24.56
N GLN A 291 -18.21 -1.28 -25.10
CA GLN A 291 -18.03 -1.48 -26.53
C GLN A 291 -17.27 -2.77 -26.88
N PRO A 292 -17.43 -3.29 -28.11
CA PRO A 292 -16.61 -4.40 -28.60
C PRO A 292 -15.11 -4.08 -28.61
N LEU A 293 -14.28 -5.13 -28.65
CA LEU A 293 -12.82 -5.03 -28.58
C LEU A 293 -12.24 -4.07 -29.63
N GLY A 294 -12.68 -4.15 -30.89
CA GLY A 294 -12.16 -3.29 -31.97
C GLY A 294 -12.46 -1.81 -31.74
N ALA A 295 -13.69 -1.46 -31.35
CA ALA A 295 -14.07 -0.07 -31.07
C ALA A 295 -13.36 0.48 -29.81
N THR A 296 -13.19 -0.37 -28.79
CA THR A 296 -12.40 -0.06 -27.60
C THR A 296 -10.94 0.21 -27.96
N PHE A 297 -10.37 -0.59 -28.86
CA PHE A 297 -9.01 -0.43 -29.34
C PHE A 297 -8.82 0.87 -30.11
N GLU A 298 -9.71 1.23 -31.04
CA GLU A 298 -9.64 2.51 -31.75
C GLU A 298 -9.69 3.70 -30.77
N THR A 299 -10.53 3.61 -29.73
CA THR A 299 -10.58 4.64 -28.69
C THR A 299 -9.26 4.73 -27.91
N LEU A 300 -8.68 3.59 -27.54
CA LEU A 300 -7.38 3.53 -26.87
C LEU A 300 -6.26 4.11 -27.75
N ARG A 301 -6.22 3.69 -29.02
CA ARG A 301 -5.24 4.11 -30.02
C ARG A 301 -5.26 5.62 -30.19
N ASN A 302 -6.43 6.20 -30.44
CA ASN A 302 -6.57 7.65 -30.61
C ASN A 302 -6.15 8.42 -29.35
N LEU A 303 -6.54 7.93 -28.17
CA LEU A 303 -6.17 8.53 -26.90
C LEU A 303 -4.66 8.52 -26.69
N VAL A 304 -4.00 7.39 -26.94
CA VAL A 304 -2.55 7.24 -26.76
C VAL A 304 -1.77 8.06 -27.77
N ARG A 305 -2.15 8.03 -29.06
CA ARG A 305 -1.48 8.85 -30.10
C ARG A 305 -1.60 10.34 -29.80
N THR A 306 -2.76 10.80 -29.34
CA THR A 306 -2.95 12.18 -28.88
C THR A 306 -2.05 12.50 -27.68
N ALA A 307 -1.95 11.60 -26.70
CA ALA A 307 -1.11 11.78 -25.52
C ALA A 307 0.39 11.80 -25.84
N LEU A 308 0.81 11.13 -26.92
CA LEU A 308 2.18 11.11 -27.42
C LEU A 308 2.46 12.17 -28.49
N GLU A 309 1.48 13.01 -28.84
CA GLU A 309 1.56 13.98 -29.94
C GLU A 309 1.90 13.38 -31.31
N ILE A 310 1.53 12.10 -31.52
CA ILE A 310 1.69 11.38 -32.79
C ILE A 310 0.42 11.58 -33.62
N ALA A 311 0.56 11.76 -34.94
CA ALA A 311 -0.59 11.88 -35.84
C ALA A 311 -1.54 10.66 -35.71
N PRO A 312 -2.87 10.87 -35.73
CA PRO A 312 -3.87 9.83 -35.48
C PRO A 312 -3.81 8.68 -36.51
#